data_AF-K0IJH3-F1
#
_entry.id   AF-K0IJH3-F1
#
_cell.length_a   1.000
_cell.length_b   1.000
_cell.length_c   1.000
_cell.angle_alpha   90.00
_cell.angle_beta   90.00
_cell.angle_gamma   90.00
#
_symmetry.space_group_name_H-M   'P 1'
#
loop_
_entity.id
_entity.type
_entity.pdbx_description
1 polymer ?
#
loop_
_entity_poly.entity_id
_entity_poly.type
_entity_poly.pdbx_seq_one_letter_code
_entity_poly.pdbx_strand_id
1 'polypeptide(L)'
;MSDEKVVKITKDGSTATYRETAVEKSKDGSTHIMTNDNENLKTKALRAENAVADLVDSALDKATKTIKTKASELSKSGALEPGYAVGRKDSADIGRLGPMVTDLAATFENTITMIRNHPYDEQVRLLTGYKKLLEEQINVIDSRIHFIKRVR
;
A
#
# COMPACT_ATOMS: atom_id res chain seq x y z
N MET A 1 0.79 25.22 32.42
CA MET A 1 1.06 24.99 30.98
C MET A 1 2.53 24.66 30.89
N SER A 2 2.91 23.45 30.45
CA SER A 2 4.32 23.09 30.34
C SER A 2 4.89 23.83 29.13
N ASP A 3 5.96 24.62 29.32
CA ASP A 3 6.65 25.29 28.22
C ASP A 3 7.23 24.24 27.27
N GLU A 4 6.77 24.25 26.01
CA GLU A 4 7.28 23.39 24.94
C GLU A 4 8.73 23.81 24.67
N LYS A 5 9.71 22.93 24.90
CA LYS A 5 11.11 23.23 24.60
C LYS A 5 11.30 23.28 23.09
N VAL A 6 11.83 24.40 22.61
CA VAL A 6 12.11 24.64 21.19
C VAL A 6 13.60 24.95 21.02
N VAL A 7 14.25 24.25 20.08
CA VAL A 7 15.65 24.45 19.73
C VAL A 7 15.74 24.86 18.25
N LYS A 8 16.48 25.93 17.95
CA LYS A 8 16.76 26.34 16.57
C LYS A 8 18.21 26.01 16.25
N ILE A 9 18.43 25.26 15.17
CA ILE A 9 19.76 24.91 14.69
C ILE A 9 19.94 25.55 13.33
N THR A 10 20.96 26.41 13.20
CA THR A 10 21.35 27.02 11.92
C THR A 10 22.60 26.33 11.40
N LYS A 11 22.54 25.80 10.18
CA LYS A 11 23.67 25.21 9.48
C LYS A 11 23.63 25.61 8.01
N ASP A 12 24.75 26.06 7.48
CA ASP A 12 24.93 26.42 6.06
C ASP A 12 23.85 27.38 5.52
N GLY A 13 23.47 28.37 6.33
CA GLY A 13 22.45 29.38 5.96
C GLY A 13 20.99 28.91 6.09
N SER A 14 20.75 27.65 6.46
CA SER A 14 19.41 27.11 6.70
C SER A 14 19.14 26.96 8.19
N THR A 15 17.97 27.40 8.67
CA THR A 15 17.55 27.27 10.08
C THR A 15 16.45 26.24 10.21
N ALA A 16 16.74 25.15 10.91
CA ALA A 16 15.74 24.15 11.28
C ALA A 16 15.24 24.41 12.72
N THR A 17 13.92 24.31 12.90
CA THR A 17 13.30 24.40 14.24
C THR A 17 12.95 23.00 14.70
N TYR A 18 13.46 22.63 15.86
CA TYR A 18 13.19 21.37 16.54
C TYR A 18 12.30 21.62 17.75
N ARG A 19 11.32 20.74 17.94
CA ARG A 19 10.39 20.76 19.06
C ARG A 19 10.56 19.48 19.87
N GLU A 20 10.39 19.58 21.18
CA GLU A 20 10.35 18.42 22.05
C GLU A 20 9.14 17.54 21.72
N THR A 21 9.39 16.27 21.40
CA THR A 21 8.34 15.31 21.09
C THR A 21 8.23 14.18 22.12
N ALA A 22 9.30 13.91 22.85
CA ALA A 22 9.31 12.94 23.94
C ALA A 22 10.39 13.27 24.98
N VAL A 23 10.18 12.79 26.20
CA VAL A 23 11.17 12.86 27.28
C VAL A 23 11.35 11.47 27.85
N GLU A 24 12.57 10.94 27.71
CA GLU A 24 12.97 9.68 28.31
C GLU A 24 13.65 9.95 29.63
N LYS A 25 13.14 9.39 30.72
CA LYS A 25 13.75 9.51 32.05
C LYS A 25 14.67 8.33 32.29
N SER A 26 15.92 8.61 32.65
CA SER A 26 16.90 7.62 33.09
C SER A 26 17.38 7.95 34.50
N LYS A 27 18.17 7.04 35.10
CA LYS A 27 18.75 7.24 36.44
C LYS A 27 19.70 8.45 36.50
N ASP A 28 20.23 8.86 35.35
CA ASP A 28 21.27 9.88 35.23
C ASP A 28 20.71 11.23 34.72
N GLY A 29 19.40 11.33 34.51
CA GLY A 29 18.73 12.57 34.07
C GLY A 29 17.56 12.32 33.11
N SER A 30 17.15 13.37 32.39
CA SER A 30 16.13 13.29 31.35
C SER A 30 16.73 13.58 29.97
N THR A 31 16.54 12.66 29.03
CA THR A 31 16.85 12.84 27.62
C THR A 31 15.63 13.43 26.93
N HIS A 32 15.77 14.62 26.36
CA HIS A 32 14.71 15.29 25.63
C HIS A 32 14.88 15.02 24.13
N ILE A 33 13.95 14.28 23.53
CA ILE A 33 13.95 13.95 22.11
C ILE A 33 13.36 15.15 21.35
N MET A 34 14.17 15.69 20.44
CA MET A 34 13.88 16.87 19.64
C MET A 34 13.66 16.43 18.20
N THR A 35 12.55 16.82 17.58
CA THR A 35 12.23 16.47 16.19
C THR A 35 11.84 17.73 15.42
N ASN A 36 12.28 17.86 14.17
CA ASN A 36 11.83 18.95 13.31
C ASN A 36 10.65 18.51 12.42
N ASP A 37 9.97 19.49 11.82
CA ASP A 37 8.80 19.24 10.97
C ASP A 37 9.14 18.34 9.77
N ASN A 38 10.34 18.47 9.21
CA ASN A 38 10.78 17.67 8.06
C ASN A 38 11.01 16.19 8.42
N GLU A 39 11.58 15.90 9.58
CA GLU A 39 11.76 14.54 10.12
C GLU A 39 10.41 13.89 10.47
N ASN A 40 9.48 14.68 10.99
CA ASN A 40 8.11 14.23 11.24
C ASN A 40 7.40 13.91 9.91
N LEU A 41 7.49 14.80 8.91
CA LEU A 41 6.92 14.58 7.58
C LEU A 41 7.54 13.36 6.89
N LYS A 42 8.86 13.17 6.97
CA LYS A 42 9.54 11.96 6.50
C LYS A 42 8.97 10.70 7.14
N THR A 43 8.81 10.70 8.47
CA THR A 43 8.24 9.57 9.20
C THR A 43 6.79 9.29 8.77
N LYS A 44 5.98 10.34 8.58
CA LYS A 44 4.62 10.21 8.06
C LYS A 44 4.58 9.67 6.63
N ALA A 45 5.48 10.12 5.77
CA ALA A 45 5.59 9.65 4.39
C ALA A 45 5.92 8.16 4.37
N LEU A 46 6.92 7.72 5.14
CA LEU A 46 7.27 6.30 5.29
C LEU A 46 6.11 5.44 5.81
N ARG A 47 5.36 5.94 6.80
CA ARG A 47 4.17 5.24 7.30
C ARG A 47 3.07 5.13 6.24
N ALA A 48 2.81 6.20 5.50
CA ALA A 48 1.84 6.20 4.43
C ALA A 48 2.24 5.25 3.29
N GLU A 49 3.53 5.18 2.99
CA GLU A 49 4.10 4.28 1.99
C GLU A 49 3.92 2.81 2.40
N ASN A 50 4.32 2.45 3.62
CA ASN A 50 4.13 1.09 4.14
C ASN A 50 2.65 0.70 4.13
N ALA A 51 1.75 1.62 4.52
CA ALA A 51 0.32 1.33 4.51
C ALA A 51 -0.26 1.10 3.10
N VAL A 52 0.31 1.72 2.06
CA VAL A 52 -0.04 1.44 0.67
C VAL A 52 0.54 0.09 0.23
N ALA A 53 1.80 -0.17 0.56
CA ALA A 53 2.46 -1.44 0.23
C ALA A 53 1.72 -2.64 0.84
N ASP A 54 1.39 -2.59 2.13
CA ASP A 54 0.64 -3.65 2.83
C ASP A 54 -0.72 -3.92 2.17
N LEU A 55 -1.43 -2.86 1.75
CA LEU A 55 -2.72 -2.99 1.07
C LEU A 55 -2.57 -3.67 -0.29
N VAL A 56 -1.58 -3.24 -1.07
CA VAL A 56 -1.27 -3.80 -2.40
C VAL A 56 -0.87 -5.26 -2.29
N ASP A 57 0.07 -5.58 -1.39
CA ASP A 57 0.55 -6.94 -1.17
C ASP A 57 -0.61 -7.86 -0.79
N SER A 58 -1.46 -7.43 0.16
CA SER A 58 -2.65 -8.19 0.56
C SER A 58 -3.59 -8.48 -0.62
N ALA A 59 -3.82 -7.48 -1.48
CA ALA A 59 -4.68 -7.62 -2.65
C ALA A 59 -4.08 -8.57 -3.71
N LEU A 60 -2.78 -8.44 -4.00
CA LEU A 60 -2.06 -9.30 -4.93
C LEU A 60 -2.01 -10.76 -4.44
N ASP A 61 -1.84 -10.96 -3.13
CA ASP A 61 -1.87 -12.27 -2.48
C ASP A 61 -3.25 -12.92 -2.63
N LYS A 62 -4.32 -12.16 -2.38
CA LYS A 62 -5.72 -12.61 -2.54
C LYS A 62 -5.99 -12.98 -4.01
N ALA A 63 -5.53 -12.16 -4.96
CA ALA A 63 -5.67 -12.42 -6.39
C ALA A 63 -4.94 -13.71 -6.79
N THR A 64 -3.66 -13.85 -6.42
CA THR A 64 -2.83 -15.02 -6.72
C THR A 64 -3.43 -16.31 -6.15
N LYS A 65 -3.90 -16.28 -4.90
CA LYS A 65 -4.60 -17.42 -4.27
C LYS A 65 -5.87 -17.78 -5.04
N THR A 66 -6.68 -16.79 -5.42
CA THR A 66 -7.93 -17.00 -6.16
C THR A 66 -7.67 -17.63 -7.53
N ILE A 67 -6.68 -17.13 -8.27
CA ILE A 67 -6.28 -17.68 -9.58
C ILE A 67 -5.86 -19.14 -9.43
N LYS A 68 -5.00 -19.46 -8.45
CA LYS A 68 -4.55 -20.84 -8.17
C LYS A 68 -5.72 -21.77 -7.84
N THR A 69 -6.65 -21.32 -6.99
CA THR A 69 -7.85 -22.10 -6.65
C THR A 69 -8.70 -22.36 -7.90
N LYS A 70 -8.99 -21.33 -8.69
CA LYS A 70 -9.81 -21.47 -9.91
C LYS A 70 -9.15 -22.34 -10.98
N ALA A 71 -7.84 -22.21 -11.16
CA ALA A 71 -7.08 -23.10 -12.03
C ALA A 71 -7.18 -24.56 -11.58
N SER A 72 -7.03 -24.82 -10.27
CA SER A 72 -7.15 -26.17 -9.72
C SER A 72 -8.56 -26.76 -9.87
N GLU A 73 -9.60 -25.97 -9.58
CA GLU A 73 -11.00 -26.36 -9.79
C GLU A 73 -11.28 -26.72 -11.24
N LEU A 74 -10.82 -25.88 -12.19
CA LEU A 74 -11.01 -26.11 -13.61
C LEU A 74 -10.31 -27.41 -14.05
N SER A 75 -9.05 -27.63 -13.65
CA SER A 75 -8.32 -28.86 -13.98
C SER A 75 -8.98 -30.12 -13.41
N LYS A 76 -9.61 -30.04 -12.23
CA LYS A 76 -10.31 -31.18 -11.61
C LYS A 76 -11.71 -31.43 -12.18
N SER A 77 -12.30 -30.46 -12.88
CA SER A 77 -13.67 -30.53 -13.37
C SER A 77 -13.89 -31.39 -14.63
N GLY A 78 -12.81 -31.83 -15.29
CA GLY A 78 -12.89 -32.52 -16.59
C GLY A 78 -13.21 -31.59 -17.77
N ALA A 79 -13.42 -30.28 -17.53
CA ALA A 79 -13.77 -29.30 -18.58
C ALA A 79 -12.65 -29.04 -19.62
N LEU A 80 -11.46 -29.60 -19.41
CA LEU A 80 -10.34 -29.54 -20.35
C LEU A 80 -10.32 -30.71 -21.35
N GLU A 81 -11.24 -31.67 -21.24
CA GLU A 81 -11.33 -32.79 -22.18
C GLU A 81 -11.70 -32.33 -23.60
N PRO A 82 -11.21 -33.04 -24.64
CA PRO A 82 -11.49 -32.72 -26.04
C PRO A 82 -12.99 -32.89 -26.35
N GLY A 83 -13.74 -31.78 -26.25
CA GLY A 83 -15.19 -31.71 -26.45
C GLY A 83 -15.81 -30.48 -25.79
N TYR A 84 -15.18 -29.94 -24.74
CA TYR A 84 -15.69 -28.78 -24.00
C TYR A 84 -14.98 -27.49 -24.42
N ALA A 85 -15.56 -26.75 -25.37
CA ALA A 85 -15.03 -25.46 -25.82
C ALA A 85 -14.98 -24.40 -24.70
N VAL A 86 -15.90 -24.47 -23.73
CA VAL A 86 -16.01 -23.53 -22.61
C VAL A 86 -14.84 -23.64 -21.64
N GLY A 87 -14.41 -24.85 -21.26
CA GLY A 87 -13.30 -25.03 -20.33
C GLY A 87 -11.94 -24.61 -20.90
N ARG A 88 -11.75 -24.68 -22.22
CA ARG A 88 -10.57 -24.11 -22.90
C ARG A 88 -10.53 -22.58 -22.81
N LYS A 89 -11.68 -21.92 -22.96
CA LYS A 89 -11.76 -20.46 -22.80
C LYS A 89 -11.48 -20.06 -21.35
N ASP A 90 -12.11 -20.72 -20.38
CA ASP A 90 -11.90 -20.44 -18.96
C ASP A 90 -10.43 -20.66 -18.56
N SER A 91 -9.78 -21.69 -19.10
CA SER A 91 -8.35 -21.94 -18.87
C SER A 91 -7.47 -20.82 -19.42
N ALA A 92 -7.74 -20.36 -20.64
CA ALA A 92 -7.01 -19.26 -21.25
C ALA A 92 -7.21 -17.94 -20.48
N ASP A 93 -8.44 -17.67 -20.04
CA ASP A 93 -8.76 -16.48 -19.26
C ASP A 93 -8.07 -16.52 -17.89
N ILE A 94 -8.09 -17.66 -17.17
CA ILE A 94 -7.35 -17.84 -15.91
C ILE A 94 -5.83 -17.69 -16.12
N GLY A 95 -5.29 -18.27 -17.20
CA GLY A 95 -3.87 -18.18 -17.53
C GLY A 95 -3.39 -16.75 -17.76
N ARG A 96 -4.26 -15.89 -18.31
CA ARG A 96 -3.97 -14.45 -18.52
C ARG A 96 -3.96 -13.64 -17.23
N LEU A 97 -4.68 -14.07 -16.20
CA LEU A 97 -4.73 -13.33 -14.93
C LEU A 97 -3.39 -13.30 -14.19
N GLY A 98 -2.55 -14.34 -14.35
CA GLY A 98 -1.23 -14.39 -13.73
C GLY A 98 -0.33 -13.21 -14.15
N PRO A 99 -0.02 -13.05 -15.45
CA PRO A 99 0.73 -11.92 -15.96
C PRO A 99 0.10 -10.56 -15.59
N MET A 100 -1.23 -10.43 -15.64
CA MET A 100 -1.91 -9.19 -15.27
C MET A 100 -1.66 -8.79 -13.81
N VAL A 101 -1.57 -9.76 -12.88
CA VAL A 101 -1.24 -9.49 -11.47
C VAL A 101 0.20 -8.99 -11.33
N THR A 102 1.15 -9.55 -12.10
CA THR A 102 2.54 -9.09 -12.11
C THR A 102 2.67 -7.67 -12.68
N ASP A 103 1.99 -7.38 -13.79
CA ASP A 103 1.99 -6.03 -14.39
C ASP A 103 1.37 -4.99 -13.45
N LEU A 104 0.33 -5.39 -12.71
CA LEU A 104 -0.30 -4.56 -11.70
C LEU A 104 0.67 -4.25 -10.54
N ALA A 105 1.41 -5.25 -10.04
CA ALA A 105 2.43 -5.06 -9.02
C ALA A 105 3.50 -4.05 -9.47
N ALA A 106 4.02 -4.21 -10.69
CA ALA A 106 4.99 -3.28 -11.26
C ALA A 106 4.45 -1.84 -11.37
N THR A 107 3.16 -1.68 -11.71
CA THR A 107 2.51 -0.38 -11.77
C THR A 107 2.45 0.30 -10.38
N PHE A 108 2.19 -0.48 -9.33
CA PHE A 108 2.21 0.01 -7.95
C PHE A 108 3.61 0.47 -7.52
N GLU A 109 4.63 -0.35 -7.75
CA GLU A 109 6.03 -0.04 -7.42
C GLU A 109 6.51 1.23 -8.14
N ASN A 110 6.18 1.37 -9.42
CA ASN A 110 6.48 2.56 -10.20
C ASN A 110 5.78 3.80 -9.64
N THR A 111 4.51 3.67 -9.24
CA THR A 111 3.74 4.80 -8.66
C THR A 111 4.35 5.26 -7.33
N ILE A 112 4.69 4.34 -6.43
CA ILE A 112 5.36 4.67 -5.16
C ILE A 112 6.71 5.33 -5.43
N THR A 113 7.49 4.80 -6.38
CA THR A 113 8.79 5.36 -6.78
C THR A 113 8.65 6.79 -7.31
N MET A 114 7.63 7.06 -8.12
CA MET A 114 7.34 8.42 -8.59
C MET A 114 6.98 9.35 -7.43
N ILE A 115 6.15 8.90 -6.48
CA ILE A 115 5.76 9.72 -5.32
C ILE A 115 6.98 10.08 -4.46
N ARG A 116 7.92 9.16 -4.25
CA ARG A 116 9.16 9.42 -3.47
C ARG A 116 10.01 10.57 -3.98
N ASN A 117 9.82 11.02 -5.23
CA ASN A 117 10.53 12.17 -5.80
C ASN A 117 9.93 13.53 -5.39
N HIS A 118 8.79 13.55 -4.69
CA HIS A 118 8.15 14.77 -4.20
C HIS A 118 8.64 15.17 -2.80
N PRO A 119 8.44 16.43 -2.38
CA PRO A 119 8.62 16.85 -0.98
C PRO A 119 7.77 16.02 0.00
N TYR A 120 8.22 15.83 1.24
CA TYR A 120 7.59 14.87 2.17
C TYR A 120 6.13 15.20 2.51
N ASP A 121 5.75 16.47 2.58
CA ASP A 121 4.36 16.89 2.76
C ASP A 121 3.48 16.45 1.59
N GLU A 122 3.98 16.59 0.37
CA GLU A 122 3.31 16.11 -0.84
C GLU A 122 3.29 14.58 -0.91
N GLN A 123 4.38 13.90 -0.52
CA GLN A 123 4.38 12.43 -0.40
C GLN A 123 3.26 11.94 0.51
N VAL A 124 3.13 12.52 1.71
CA VAL A 124 2.07 12.17 2.66
C VAL A 124 0.70 12.34 2.03
N ARG A 125 0.46 13.47 1.35
CA ARG A 125 -0.81 13.76 0.68
C ARG A 125 -1.12 12.74 -0.42
N LEU A 126 -0.15 12.48 -1.30
CA LEU A 126 -0.30 11.58 -2.45
C LEU A 126 -0.50 10.13 -2.00
N LEU A 127 0.32 9.62 -1.08
CA LEU A 127 0.21 8.25 -0.57
C LEU A 127 -1.11 8.03 0.17
N THR A 128 -1.54 8.99 0.99
CA THR A 128 -2.84 8.92 1.69
C THR A 128 -4.01 8.91 0.70
N GLY A 129 -3.97 9.77 -0.33
CA GLY A 129 -4.99 9.81 -1.36
C GLY A 129 -5.01 8.52 -2.19
N TYR A 130 -3.84 8.00 -2.53
CA TYR A 130 -3.72 6.77 -3.31
C TYR A 130 -4.24 5.55 -2.55
N LYS A 131 -3.90 5.42 -1.27
CA LYS A 131 -4.45 4.37 -0.39
C LYS A 131 -5.98 4.36 -0.42
N LYS A 132 -6.60 5.52 -0.23
CA LYS A 132 -8.08 5.65 -0.25
C LYS A 132 -8.66 5.23 -1.59
N LEU A 133 -8.05 5.66 -2.70
CA LEU A 133 -8.49 5.25 -4.03
C LEU A 133 -8.48 3.72 -4.18
N LEU A 134 -7.43 3.05 -3.71
CA LEU A 134 -7.31 1.60 -3.78
C LEU A 134 -8.33 0.87 -2.89
N GLU A 135 -8.55 1.36 -1.67
CA GLU A 135 -9.58 0.83 -0.77
C GLU A 135 -10.96 0.89 -1.44
N GLU A 136 -11.30 2.03 -2.07
CA GLU A 136 -12.59 2.16 -2.77
C GLU A 136 -12.69 1.26 -4.01
N GLN A 137 -11.62 1.09 -4.78
CA GLN A 137 -11.63 0.15 -5.90
C GLN A 137 -11.83 -1.30 -5.43
N ILE A 138 -11.21 -1.70 -4.33
CA ILE A 138 -11.41 -3.01 -3.71
C ILE A 138 -12.88 -3.17 -3.27
N ASN A 139 -13.45 -2.17 -2.59
CA ASN A 139 -14.85 -2.17 -2.16
C ASN A 139 -15.83 -2.34 -3.33
N VAL A 140 -15.58 -1.64 -4.45
CA VAL A 140 -16.40 -1.75 -5.66
C VAL A 140 -16.31 -3.16 -6.25
N ILE A 141 -15.10 -3.75 -6.31
CA ILE A 141 -14.90 -5.11 -6.81
C ILE A 141 -15.62 -6.13 -5.92
N ASP A 142 -15.42 -6.07 -4.60
CA ASP A 142 -16.07 -6.98 -3.67
C ASP A 142 -17.61 -6.85 -3.75
N SER A 143 -18.14 -5.62 -3.88
CA SER A 143 -19.58 -5.38 -4.10
C SER A 143 -20.10 -6.02 -5.39
N ARG A 144 -19.35 -5.91 -6.50
CA ARG A 144 -19.72 -6.57 -7.77
C ARG A 144 -19.71 -8.09 -7.64
N ILE A 145 -18.72 -8.66 -6.95
CA ILE A 145 -18.65 -10.10 -6.68
C ILE A 145 -19.87 -10.55 -5.86
N HIS A 146 -20.23 -9.81 -4.81
CA HIS A 146 -21.42 -10.10 -4.00
C HIS A 146 -22.71 -10.04 -4.81
N PHE A 147 -22.85 -9.03 -5.67
CA PHE A 147 -24.01 -8.92 -6.55
C PHE A 147 -24.13 -10.11 -7.50
N ILE A 148 -23.05 -10.49 -8.19
CA ILE A 148 -23.03 -11.63 -9.11
C ILE A 148 -23.38 -12.93 -8.39
N LYS A 149 -22.91 -13.14 -7.16
CA LYS A 149 -23.24 -14.32 -6.34
C LYS A 149 -24.70 -14.39 -5.92
N ARG A 150 -25.41 -13.26 -5.86
CA ARG A 150 -26.83 -13.20 -5.47
C ARG A 150 -27.78 -13.37 -6.66
N VAL A 151 -27.36 -12.93 -7.84
CA VAL A 151 -28.19 -12.96 -9.07
C VAL A 151 -28.03 -14.28 -9.84
N ARG A 152 -27.04 -15.09 -9.47
CA ARG A 152 -26.83 -16.45 -9.97
C ARG A 152 -27.41 -17.47 -9.01
#